data_AF-A0A4P6MD62-F1
#
_entry.id   AF-A0A4P6MD62-F1
#
_cell.length_a   1.000
_cell.length_b   1.000
_cell.length_c   1.000
_cell.angle_alpha   90.00
_cell.angle_beta   90.00
_cell.angle_gamma   90.00
#
_symmetry.space_group_name_H-M   'P 1'
#
loop_
_entity.id
_entity.type
_entity.pdbx_description
1 polymer ?
#
loop_
_entity_poly.entity_id
_entity_poly.type
_entity_poly.pdbx_seq_one_letter_code
_entity_poly.pdbx_strand_id
1 'polypeptide(L)'
;MNFSFFQKEKEFKLLTNIYNSLQGEPFLTQETTLKGKETKVEFYYLDQSKYYSTLFQSRQFAVWTADKGVCRLLVEKKYYEEFGAFYQKDINDMWLDFIWQIFQKEATLIKTIKLLFVAVLVPILLNAFLLSGQISVWLRIPAFVVLISSCFSMNYWMKNQQKKLHIFRDKKLQETLDKIQETLGIELYESLKEKQKQFNPTFVEPKSDQNPNEDNPKNKDNTIDEINELN
;
A
#
# COMPACT_ATOMS: atom_id res chain seq x y z
N MET A 1 -24.05 23.15 -24.68
CA MET A 1 -24.23 22.21 -23.56
C MET A 1 -22.85 21.93 -22.97
N ASN A 2 -22.52 22.59 -21.86
CA ASN A 2 -21.27 22.34 -21.15
C ASN A 2 -21.46 21.08 -20.30
N PHE A 3 -20.96 19.94 -20.79
CA PHE A 3 -20.82 18.75 -19.96
C PHE A 3 -19.67 18.99 -18.98
N SER A 4 -19.96 19.74 -17.91
CA SER A 4 -19.16 19.69 -16.69
C SER A 4 -19.34 18.31 -16.09
N PHE A 5 -18.54 17.35 -16.57
CA PHE A 5 -18.27 16.12 -15.83
C PHE A 5 -17.60 16.57 -14.54
N PHE A 6 -18.40 16.75 -13.49
CA PHE A 6 -17.93 16.92 -12.13
C PHE A 6 -16.82 15.89 -11.89
N GLN A 7 -15.56 16.35 -11.87
CA GLN A 7 -14.48 15.64 -11.21
C GLN A 7 -14.83 15.66 -9.73
N LYS A 8 -15.70 14.75 -9.31
CA LYS A 8 -15.88 14.45 -7.89
C LYS A 8 -14.51 13.96 -7.44
N GLU A 9 -13.78 14.80 -6.70
CA GLU A 9 -12.53 14.39 -6.09
C GLU A 9 -12.79 13.06 -5.38
N LYS A 10 -12.01 12.04 -5.71
CA LYS A 10 -12.15 10.75 -5.06
C LYS A 10 -11.92 10.96 -3.58
N GLU A 11 -12.95 10.68 -2.78
CA GLU A 11 -12.85 10.64 -1.33
C GLU A 11 -11.67 9.72 -0.95
N PHE A 12 -10.77 10.24 -0.12
CA PHE A 12 -9.66 9.46 0.42
C PHE A 12 -10.21 8.34 1.29
N LYS A 13 -9.98 7.09 0.90
CA LYS A 13 -10.47 5.90 1.61
C LYS A 13 -9.32 4.95 1.84
N LEU A 14 -8.97 4.74 3.09
CA LEU A 14 -7.88 3.88 3.51
C LEU A 14 -8.35 3.00 4.67
N LEU A 15 -8.24 1.68 4.50
CA LEU A 15 -8.54 0.69 5.54
C LEU A 15 -9.89 0.94 6.24
N THR A 16 -10.95 1.16 5.45
CA THR A 16 -12.29 1.51 5.94
C THR A 16 -12.89 0.49 6.91
N ASN A 17 -12.51 -0.78 6.81
CA ASN A 17 -12.92 -1.81 7.77
C ASN A 17 -12.37 -1.53 9.18
N ILE A 18 -11.09 -1.15 9.27
CA ILE A 18 -10.46 -0.78 10.54
C ILE A 18 -11.05 0.55 11.04
N TYR A 19 -11.20 1.53 10.14
CA TYR A 19 -11.82 2.82 10.46
C TYR A 19 -13.19 2.67 11.14
N ASN A 20 -14.06 1.82 10.59
CA ASN A 20 -15.42 1.60 11.08
C ASN A 20 -15.49 0.67 12.31
N SER A 21 -14.38 0.04 12.68
CA SER A 21 -14.31 -0.86 13.85
C SER A 21 -13.95 -0.15 15.15
N LEU A 22 -13.53 1.11 15.08
CA LEU A 22 -13.10 1.92 16.21
C LEU A 22 -14.25 2.19 17.18
N GLN A 23 -13.96 2.09 18.47
CA GLN A 23 -14.90 2.35 19.56
C GLN A 23 -14.36 3.40 20.53
N GLY A 24 -15.26 4.19 21.12
CA GLY A 24 -14.91 5.27 22.04
C GLY A 24 -14.49 6.55 21.33
N GLU A 25 -13.96 7.48 22.12
CA GLU A 25 -13.54 8.82 21.67
C GLU A 25 -12.04 8.83 21.33
N PRO A 26 -11.61 9.73 20.43
CA PRO A 26 -10.19 9.94 20.17
C PRO A 26 -9.52 10.59 21.39
N PHE A 27 -8.29 10.17 21.70
CA PHE A 27 -7.52 10.74 22.80
C PHE A 27 -6.85 12.08 22.42
N LEU A 28 -6.66 12.32 21.13
CA LEU A 28 -6.12 13.56 20.58
C LEU A 28 -6.81 13.84 19.24
N THR A 29 -7.10 15.11 18.99
CA THR A 29 -7.54 15.61 17.69
C THR A 29 -6.58 16.68 17.24
N GLN A 30 -6.23 16.65 15.96
CA GLN A 30 -5.34 17.60 15.34
C GLN A 30 -5.90 18.05 13.99
N GLU A 31 -5.77 19.33 13.68
CA GLU A 31 -6.02 19.86 12.34
C GLU A 31 -4.72 19.86 11.54
N THR A 32 -4.78 19.32 10.31
CA THR A 32 -3.67 19.17 9.36
C THR A 32 -4.09 19.73 8.01
N THR A 33 -3.11 20.00 7.14
CA THR A 33 -3.39 20.39 5.76
C THR A 33 -3.06 19.26 4.81
N LEU A 34 -4.08 18.69 4.14
CA LEU A 34 -3.89 17.73 3.05
C LEU A 34 -4.24 18.41 1.73
N LYS A 35 -3.24 18.58 0.84
CA LYS A 35 -3.41 19.24 -0.48
C LYS A 35 -4.01 20.65 -0.40
N GLY A 36 -3.65 21.41 0.63
CA GLY A 36 -4.18 22.76 0.84
C GLY A 36 -5.61 22.80 1.40
N LYS A 37 -6.18 21.65 1.77
CA LYS A 37 -7.47 21.56 2.45
C LYS A 37 -7.26 21.16 3.91
N GLU A 38 -7.94 21.85 4.80
CA GLU A 38 -8.00 21.47 6.21
C GLU A 38 -8.62 20.08 6.33
N THR A 39 -7.91 19.18 6.99
CA THR A 39 -8.32 17.81 7.26
C THR A 39 -8.19 17.57 8.75
N LYS A 40 -9.15 16.86 9.34
CA LYS A 40 -9.10 16.47 10.75
C LYS A 40 -8.36 15.14 10.87
N VAL A 41 -7.36 15.08 11.74
CA VAL A 41 -6.74 13.84 12.23
C VAL A 41 -7.26 13.54 13.63
N GLU A 42 -7.82 12.36 13.81
CA GLU A 42 -8.21 11.84 15.12
C GLU A 42 -7.29 10.70 15.52
N PHE A 43 -6.77 10.74 16.74
CA PHE A 43 -5.87 9.73 17.28
C PHE A 43 -6.64 8.80 18.19
N TYR A 44 -6.50 7.50 17.94
CA TYR A 44 -7.08 6.43 18.73
C TYR A 44 -5.97 5.49 19.20
N TYR A 45 -6.14 4.91 20.37
CA TYR A 45 -5.30 3.81 20.79
C TYR A 45 -5.64 2.55 20.01
N LEU A 46 -4.64 1.71 19.75
CA LEU A 46 -4.80 0.51 18.93
C LEU A 46 -5.81 -0.48 19.55
N ASP A 47 -5.92 -0.52 20.87
CA ASP A 47 -6.85 -1.38 21.63
C ASP A 47 -8.33 -0.98 21.47
N GLN A 48 -8.61 0.24 20.99
CA GLN A 48 -9.95 0.70 20.64
C GLN A 48 -10.48 0.07 19.33
N SER A 49 -9.64 -0.67 18.61
CA SER A 49 -10.00 -1.36 17.37
C SER A 49 -10.27 -2.84 17.62
N LYS A 50 -11.29 -3.38 16.95
CA LYS A 50 -11.54 -4.83 16.91
C LYS A 50 -10.39 -5.62 16.28
N TYR A 51 -9.52 -4.95 15.53
CA TYR A 51 -8.35 -5.55 14.86
C TYR A 51 -7.07 -5.47 15.69
N TYR A 52 -7.14 -5.05 16.96
CA TYR A 52 -5.97 -4.91 17.84
C TYR A 52 -5.03 -6.12 17.79
N SER A 53 -5.57 -7.33 18.02
CA SER A 53 -4.76 -8.55 18.07
C SER A 53 -4.00 -8.80 16.76
N THR A 54 -4.67 -8.64 15.61
CA THR A 54 -4.07 -8.81 14.28
C THR A 54 -2.98 -7.76 14.02
N LEU A 55 -3.27 -6.49 14.30
CA LEU A 55 -2.32 -5.39 14.08
C LEU A 55 -1.10 -5.54 14.99
N PHE A 56 -1.32 -5.85 16.27
CA PHE A 56 -0.25 -6.06 17.24
C PHE A 56 0.61 -7.28 16.91
N GLN A 57 0.02 -8.42 16.53
CA GLN A 57 0.77 -9.61 16.09
C GLN A 57 1.58 -9.33 14.82
N SER A 58 1.05 -8.53 13.90
CA SER A 58 1.78 -8.08 12.71
C SER A 58 2.82 -6.98 12.98
N ARG A 59 3.01 -6.60 14.26
CA ARG A 59 3.92 -5.54 14.74
C ARG A 59 3.64 -4.17 14.10
N GLN A 60 2.39 -3.92 13.75
CA GLN A 60 1.92 -2.63 13.27
C GLN A 60 1.47 -1.79 14.48
N PHE A 61 2.42 -1.06 15.05
CA PHE A 61 2.18 -0.23 16.23
C PHE A 61 1.56 1.13 15.90
N ALA A 62 1.55 1.53 14.63
CA ALA A 62 0.89 2.73 14.14
C ALA A 62 0.25 2.46 12.78
N VAL A 63 -1.03 2.80 12.62
CA VAL A 63 -1.80 2.54 11.42
C VAL A 63 -2.67 3.74 11.07
N TRP A 64 -2.47 4.26 9.87
CA TRP A 64 -3.33 5.30 9.30
C TRP A 64 -4.56 4.69 8.63
N THR A 65 -5.71 5.30 8.87
CA THR A 65 -6.98 4.98 8.22
C THR A 65 -7.67 6.28 7.81
N ALA A 66 -8.53 6.22 6.79
CA ALA A 66 -9.25 7.39 6.32
C ALA A 66 -10.59 6.99 5.74
N ASP A 67 -11.64 7.71 6.10
CA ASP A 67 -12.95 7.62 5.47
C ASP A 67 -13.71 8.92 5.66
N LYS A 68 -14.66 9.21 4.77
CA LYS A 68 -15.58 10.36 4.87
C LYS A 68 -14.90 11.73 5.12
N GLY A 69 -13.66 11.91 4.65
CA GLY A 69 -12.92 13.16 4.82
C GLY A 69 -12.23 13.35 6.18
N VAL A 70 -12.22 12.32 7.02
CA VAL A 70 -11.50 12.33 8.31
C VAL A 70 -10.40 11.26 8.28
N CYS A 71 -9.19 11.67 8.65
CA CYS A 71 -8.06 10.75 8.83
C CYS A 71 -8.01 10.31 10.29
N ARG A 72 -7.70 9.05 10.54
CA ARG A 72 -7.50 8.52 11.89
C ARG A 72 -6.18 7.79 11.98
N LEU A 73 -5.42 8.09 13.03
CA LEU A 73 -4.21 7.36 13.38
C LEU A 73 -4.52 6.45 14.56
N LEU A 74 -4.36 5.14 14.38
CA LEU A 74 -4.38 4.17 15.46
C LEU A 74 -2.94 3.96 15.91
N VAL A 75 -2.66 4.10 17.19
CA VAL A 75 -1.30 3.93 17.72
C VAL A 75 -1.31 3.15 19.03
N GLU A 76 -0.33 2.28 19.22
CA GLU A 76 -0.15 1.59 20.51
C GLU A 76 0.34 2.61 21.56
N LYS A 77 -0.17 2.51 22.79
CA LYS A 77 0.01 3.53 23.81
C LYS A 77 1.48 3.75 24.17
N LYS A 78 2.22 2.68 24.50
CA LYS A 78 3.65 2.80 24.85
C LYS A 78 4.48 3.29 23.68
N TYR A 79 4.15 2.81 22.48
CA TYR A 79 4.77 3.28 21.25
C TYR A 79 4.57 4.79 21.05
N TYR A 80 3.37 5.32 21.28
CA TYR A 80 3.14 6.76 21.17
C TYR A 80 3.88 7.57 22.26
N GLU A 81 3.99 7.04 23.48
CA GLU A 81 4.74 7.67 24.56
C GLU A 81 6.23 7.81 24.22
N GLU A 82 6.81 6.81 23.56
CA GLU A 82 8.24 6.79 23.18
C GLU A 82 8.53 7.50 21.86
N PHE A 83 7.61 7.41 20.90
CA PHE A 83 7.81 7.84 19.50
C PHE A 83 6.86 8.94 19.04
N GLY A 84 6.16 9.61 19.97
CA GLY A 84 5.19 10.67 19.69
C GLY A 84 5.75 11.83 18.85
N ALA A 85 7.07 12.04 18.89
CA ALA A 85 7.76 13.00 18.02
C ALA A 85 7.51 12.74 16.53
N PHE A 86 7.37 11.49 16.08
CA PHE A 86 7.04 11.16 14.69
C PHE A 86 5.59 11.45 14.29
N TYR A 87 4.77 11.94 15.22
CA TYR A 87 3.36 12.23 15.03
C TYR A 87 2.99 13.65 15.45
N GLN A 88 3.98 14.56 15.47
CA GLN A 88 3.74 15.98 15.57
C GLN A 88 3.02 16.51 14.33
N LYS A 89 2.41 17.69 14.46
CA LYS A 89 1.57 18.26 13.42
C LYS A 89 2.25 18.32 12.05
N ASP A 90 3.41 18.94 11.98
CA ASP A 90 4.13 19.15 10.73
C ASP A 90 4.58 17.83 10.09
N ILE A 91 4.84 16.80 10.91
CA ILE A 91 5.25 15.47 10.44
C ILE A 91 4.04 14.67 9.96
N ASN A 92 2.89 14.81 10.61
CA ASN A 92 1.65 14.19 10.15
C ASN A 92 1.26 14.69 8.76
N ASP A 93 1.48 15.97 8.46
CA ASP A 93 1.28 16.53 7.12
C ASP A 93 2.15 15.77 6.08
N MET A 94 3.40 15.47 6.42
CA MET A 94 4.32 14.71 5.56
C MET A 94 3.89 13.24 5.39
N TRP A 95 3.46 12.58 6.47
CA TRP A 95 2.93 11.21 6.41
C TRP A 95 1.68 11.14 5.56
N LEU A 96 0.73 12.05 5.75
CA LEU A 96 -0.52 12.07 4.99
C LEU A 96 -0.28 12.38 3.51
N ASP A 97 0.64 13.28 3.18
CA ASP A 97 0.99 13.53 1.78
C ASP A 97 1.63 12.28 1.13
N PHE A 98 2.52 11.58 1.84
CA PHE A 98 3.07 10.30 1.39
C PHE A 98 1.96 9.28 1.11
N ILE A 99 1.11 9.00 2.11
CA ILE A 99 0.04 8.00 2.01
C ILE A 99 -0.92 8.36 0.87
N TRP A 100 -1.27 9.64 0.73
CA TRP A 100 -2.12 10.11 -0.36
C TRP A 100 -1.48 9.89 -1.73
N GLN A 101 -0.20 10.18 -1.91
CA GLN A 101 0.52 9.94 -3.17
C GLN A 101 0.50 8.46 -3.56
N ILE A 102 0.72 7.55 -2.59
CA ILE A 102 0.63 6.10 -2.83
C ILE A 102 -0.79 5.71 -3.20
N PHE A 103 -1.79 6.18 -2.45
CA PHE A 103 -3.20 5.89 -2.70
C PHE A 103 -3.63 6.32 -4.11
N GLN A 104 -3.22 7.50 -4.58
CA GLN A 104 -3.54 7.97 -5.93
C GLN A 104 -2.90 7.09 -7.01
N LYS A 105 -1.66 6.65 -6.79
CA LYS A 105 -0.98 5.75 -7.71
C LYS A 105 -1.69 4.39 -7.80
N GLU A 106 -2.04 3.82 -6.65
CA GLU A 106 -2.79 2.55 -6.56
C GLU A 106 -4.18 2.67 -7.18
N ALA A 107 -4.91 3.75 -6.89
CA ALA A 107 -6.23 4.02 -7.45
C ALA A 107 -6.21 4.12 -8.99
N THR A 108 -5.12 4.68 -9.54
CA THR A 108 -4.90 4.74 -10.99
C THR A 108 -4.63 3.35 -11.55
N LEU A 109 -3.77 2.56 -10.91
CA LEU A 109 -3.48 1.18 -11.30
C LEU A 109 -4.73 0.30 -11.27
N ILE A 110 -5.54 0.39 -10.22
CA ILE A 110 -6.81 -0.35 -10.12
C ILE A 110 -7.75 0.02 -11.28
N LYS A 111 -7.83 1.30 -11.66
CA LYS A 111 -8.64 1.73 -12.81
C LYS A 111 -8.12 1.10 -14.11
N THR A 112 -6.81 1.09 -14.33
CA THR A 112 -6.21 0.47 -15.51
C THR A 112 -6.40 -1.04 -15.52
N ILE A 113 -6.27 -1.72 -14.37
CA ILE A 113 -6.53 -3.16 -14.23
C ILE A 113 -7.99 -3.48 -14.59
N LYS A 114 -8.96 -2.69 -14.11
CA LYS A 114 -10.37 -2.87 -14.47
C LYS A 114 -10.61 -2.77 -15.97
N LEU A 115 -9.96 -1.80 -16.65
CA LEU A 115 -10.06 -1.66 -18.10
C LEU A 115 -9.45 -2.86 -18.84
N LEU A 116 -8.25 -3.29 -18.42
CA LEU A 116 -7.58 -4.45 -19.01
C LEU A 116 -8.34 -5.75 -18.76
N PHE A 117 -9.00 -5.89 -17.62
CA PHE A 117 -9.86 -7.03 -17.33
C PHE A 117 -11.02 -7.12 -18.34
N VAL A 118 -11.66 -5.99 -18.66
CA VAL A 118 -12.69 -5.94 -19.72
C VAL A 118 -12.09 -6.31 -21.08
N ALA A 119 -10.88 -5.86 -21.40
CA ALA A 119 -10.21 -6.24 -22.65
C ALA A 119 -9.93 -7.74 -22.76
N VAL A 120 -9.60 -8.42 -21.65
CA VAL A 120 -9.38 -9.88 -21.60
C VAL A 120 -10.70 -10.66 -21.59
N LEU A 121 -11.81 -10.08 -21.14
CA LEU A 121 -13.12 -10.73 -21.22
C LEU A 121 -13.58 -10.97 -22.67
N VAL A 122 -13.24 -10.08 -23.60
CA VAL A 122 -13.63 -10.21 -25.02
C VAL A 122 -13.13 -11.51 -25.67
N PRO A 123 -11.82 -11.85 -25.64
CA PRO A 123 -11.34 -13.12 -26.19
C PRO A 123 -11.88 -14.33 -25.43
N ILE A 124 -12.18 -14.22 -24.12
CA ILE A 124 -12.80 -15.31 -23.35
C ILE A 124 -14.22 -15.58 -23.87
N LEU A 125 -15.04 -14.55 -24.02
CA LEU A 125 -16.41 -14.68 -24.56
C LEU A 125 -16.40 -15.17 -26.01
N LEU A 126 -15.46 -14.69 -26.82
CA LEU A 126 -15.26 -15.18 -28.19
C LEU A 126 -14.94 -16.68 -28.19
N ASN A 127 -14.01 -17.13 -27.36
CA ASN A 127 -13.68 -18.55 -27.26
C ASN A 127 -14.89 -19.38 -26.76
N ALA A 128 -15.62 -18.91 -25.75
CA ALA A 128 -16.82 -19.60 -25.25
C ALA A 128 -17.90 -19.76 -26.33
N PHE A 129 -18.14 -18.71 -27.12
CA PHE A 129 -19.04 -18.76 -28.28
C PHE A 129 -18.54 -19.72 -29.37
N LEU A 130 -17.24 -19.72 -29.65
CA LEU A 130 -16.64 -20.61 -30.64
C LEU A 130 -16.71 -22.10 -30.25
N LEU A 131 -16.68 -22.40 -28.94
CA LEU A 131 -16.81 -23.77 -28.43
C LEU A 131 -18.24 -24.32 -28.50
N SER A 132 -19.27 -23.46 -28.40
CA SER A 132 -20.67 -23.89 -28.40
C SER A 132 -21.25 -24.15 -29.79
N GLY A 133 -20.62 -23.63 -30.86
CA GLY A 133 -21.04 -23.83 -32.25
C GLY A 133 -20.31 -24.97 -32.97
N GLN A 134 -20.88 -25.45 -34.08
CA GLN A 134 -20.21 -26.33 -35.07
C GLN A 134 -19.19 -25.54 -35.91
N ILE A 135 -18.33 -24.77 -35.27
CA ILE A 135 -17.35 -23.91 -35.94
C ILE A 135 -16.08 -24.72 -36.21
N SER A 136 -15.52 -24.55 -37.42
CA SER A 136 -14.33 -25.25 -37.91
C SER A 136 -13.16 -25.17 -36.92
N VAL A 137 -12.45 -26.29 -36.75
CA VAL A 137 -11.25 -26.42 -35.90
C VAL A 137 -10.19 -25.37 -36.27
N TRP A 138 -10.10 -24.99 -37.54
CA TRP A 138 -9.19 -23.96 -38.04
C TRP A 138 -9.40 -22.57 -37.44
N LEU A 139 -10.61 -22.24 -36.96
CA LEU A 139 -10.92 -20.98 -36.28
C LEU A 139 -10.70 -21.07 -34.75
N ARG A 140 -10.74 -22.28 -34.18
CA ARG A 140 -10.60 -22.50 -32.73
C ARG A 140 -9.16 -22.36 -32.25
N ILE A 141 -8.21 -22.94 -33.00
CA ILE A 141 -6.78 -22.88 -32.66
C ILE A 141 -6.27 -21.43 -32.52
N PRO A 142 -6.45 -20.53 -33.50
CA PRO A 142 -5.98 -19.15 -33.37
C PRO A 142 -6.69 -18.40 -32.25
N ALA A 143 -7.99 -18.63 -32.03
CA ALA A 143 -8.72 -18.03 -30.93
C ALA A 143 -8.16 -18.44 -29.55
N PHE A 144 -7.75 -19.70 -29.40
CA PHE A 144 -7.14 -20.20 -28.17
C PHE A 144 -5.74 -19.62 -27.94
N VAL A 145 -4.94 -19.48 -29.01
CA VAL A 145 -3.63 -18.82 -28.96
C VAL A 145 -3.76 -17.36 -28.53
N VAL A 146 -4.75 -16.63 -29.07
CA VAL A 146 -5.03 -15.24 -28.67
C VAL A 146 -5.43 -15.14 -27.20
N LEU A 147 -6.22 -16.09 -26.68
CA LEU A 147 -6.60 -16.14 -25.28
C LEU A 147 -5.38 -16.36 -24.37
N ILE A 148 -4.54 -17.35 -24.68
CA ILE A 148 -3.31 -17.62 -23.93
C ILE A 148 -2.41 -16.39 -23.95
N SER A 149 -2.15 -15.83 -25.14
CA SER A 149 -1.31 -14.63 -25.30
C SER A 149 -1.82 -13.46 -24.46
N SER A 150 -3.13 -13.20 -24.48
CA SER A 150 -3.75 -12.13 -23.68
C SER A 150 -3.56 -12.33 -22.17
N CYS A 151 -3.71 -13.57 -21.68
CA CYS A 151 -3.48 -13.90 -20.28
C CYS A 151 -2.01 -13.74 -19.86
N PHE A 152 -1.06 -14.15 -20.71
CA PHE A 152 0.37 -13.97 -20.45
C PHE A 152 0.77 -12.50 -20.43
N SER A 153 0.32 -11.72 -21.42
CA SER A 153 0.59 -10.28 -21.50
C SER A 153 0.05 -9.53 -20.27
N MET A 154 -1.16 -9.86 -19.82
CA MET A 154 -1.76 -9.25 -18.63
C MET A 154 -0.95 -9.56 -17.36
N ASN A 155 -0.56 -10.82 -17.16
CA ASN A 155 0.25 -11.22 -16.01
C ASN A 155 1.63 -10.54 -16.00
N TYR A 156 2.30 -10.50 -17.15
CA TYR A 156 3.59 -9.82 -17.27
C TYR A 156 3.48 -8.31 -16.97
N TRP A 157 2.48 -7.65 -17.54
CA TRP A 157 2.22 -6.25 -17.29
C TRP A 157 1.92 -5.98 -15.81
N MET A 158 1.10 -6.82 -15.18
CA MET A 158 0.75 -6.67 -13.76
C MET A 158 1.98 -6.80 -12.84
N LYS A 159 2.86 -7.78 -13.09
CA LYS A 159 4.13 -7.91 -12.36
C LYS A 159 5.00 -6.66 -12.52
N ASN A 160 5.09 -6.11 -13.74
CA ASN A 160 5.88 -4.90 -13.97
C ASN A 160 5.30 -3.67 -13.26
N GLN A 161 3.97 -3.51 -13.24
CA GLN A 161 3.32 -2.40 -12.53
C GLN A 161 3.48 -2.53 -11.01
N GLN A 162 3.41 -3.73 -10.46
CA GLN A 162 3.69 -3.97 -9.04
C GLN A 162 5.12 -3.55 -8.67
N LYS A 163 6.12 -3.96 -9.47
CA LYS A 163 7.51 -3.52 -9.27
C LYS A 163 7.64 -1.99 -9.30
N LYS A 164 7.03 -1.34 -10.28
CA LYS A 164 7.04 0.14 -10.39
C LYS A 164 6.36 0.81 -9.20
N LEU A 165 5.29 0.23 -8.67
CA LEU A 165 4.61 0.74 -7.48
C LEU A 165 5.49 0.58 -6.24
N HIS A 166 6.18 -0.55 -6.07
CA HIS A 166 7.14 -0.75 -4.98
C HIS A 166 8.26 0.28 -5.03
N ILE A 167 8.94 0.44 -6.17
CA ILE A 167 10.00 1.44 -6.34
C ILE A 167 9.48 2.86 -6.06
N PHE A 168 8.27 3.19 -6.54
CA PHE A 168 7.65 4.48 -6.27
C PHE A 168 7.37 4.69 -4.78
N ARG A 169 6.90 3.64 -4.08
CA ARG A 169 6.65 3.66 -2.65
C ARG A 169 7.93 3.88 -1.87
N ASP A 170 8.99 3.13 -2.18
CA ASP A 170 10.27 3.21 -1.47
C ASP A 170 10.92 4.59 -1.69
N LYS A 171 10.90 5.09 -2.93
CA LYS A 171 11.37 6.44 -3.24
C LYS A 171 10.60 7.51 -2.44
N LYS A 172 9.28 7.43 -2.43
CA LYS A 172 8.44 8.41 -1.73
C LYS A 172 8.57 8.30 -0.22
N LEU A 173 8.78 7.10 0.30
CA LEU A 173 9.06 6.87 1.71
C LEU A 173 10.38 7.55 2.09
N GLN A 174 11.45 7.32 1.32
CA GLN A 174 12.75 7.96 1.57
C GLN A 174 12.64 9.48 1.53
N GLU A 175 12.01 10.05 0.50
CA GLU A 175 11.78 11.51 0.40
C GLU A 175 11.02 12.07 1.63
N THR A 176 10.08 11.30 2.19
CA THR A 176 9.36 11.69 3.40
C THR A 176 10.22 11.57 4.65
N LEU A 177 11.00 10.50 4.78
CA LEU A 177 11.92 10.32 5.91
C LEU A 177 12.99 11.42 5.95
N ASP A 178 13.53 11.82 4.80
CA ASP A 178 14.51 12.90 4.70
C ASP A 178 13.92 14.23 5.21
N LYS A 179 12.67 14.54 4.85
CA LYS A 179 11.96 15.74 5.34
C LYS A 179 11.66 15.67 6.83
N ILE A 180 11.29 14.49 7.33
CA ILE A 180 11.05 14.27 8.76
C ILE A 180 12.35 14.46 9.54
N GLN A 181 13.47 13.95 9.03
CA GLN A 181 14.80 14.13 9.62
C GLN A 181 15.21 15.61 9.64
N GLU A 182 14.97 16.35 8.56
CA GLU A 182 15.21 17.80 8.50
C GLU A 182 14.37 18.54 9.55
N THR A 183 13.11 18.14 9.74
CA THR A 183 12.17 18.78 10.67
C THR A 183 12.46 18.47 12.13
N LEU A 184 12.78 17.21 12.46
CA LEU A 184 13.08 16.78 13.83
C LEU A 184 14.52 17.15 14.26
N GLY A 185 15.41 17.36 13.29
CA GLY A 185 16.84 17.43 13.52
C GLY A 185 17.48 16.05 13.55
N ILE A 186 18.72 15.97 13.06
CA ILE A 186 19.47 14.72 12.84
C ILE A 186 19.63 13.94 14.15
N GLU A 187 20.01 14.60 15.25
CA GLU A 187 20.28 13.95 16.53
C GLU A 187 19.03 13.27 17.11
N LEU A 188 17.90 13.99 17.14
CA LEU A 188 16.65 13.44 17.64
C LEU A 188 16.14 12.31 16.74
N TYR A 189 16.20 12.50 15.42
CA TYR A 189 15.78 11.49 14.46
C TYR A 189 16.56 10.18 14.60
N GLU A 190 17.90 10.23 14.61
CA GLU A 190 18.73 9.04 14.77
C GLU A 190 18.52 8.37 16.14
N SER A 191 18.35 9.16 17.21
CA SER A 191 18.04 8.60 18.54
C SER A 191 16.71 7.83 18.57
N LEU A 192 15.69 8.34 17.88
CA LEU A 192 14.39 7.70 17.79
C LEU A 192 14.44 6.46 16.89
N LYS A 193 15.20 6.53 15.78
CA LYS A 193 15.42 5.41 14.87
C LYS A 193 16.10 4.23 15.59
N GLU A 194 17.14 4.50 16.37
CA GLU A 194 17.82 3.46 17.15
C GLU A 194 16.91 2.87 18.24
N LYS A 195 16.10 3.70 18.92
CA LYS A 195 15.07 3.21 19.84
C LYS A 195 14.02 2.35 19.14
N GLN A 196 13.58 2.70 17.93
CA GLN A 196 12.64 1.88 17.16
C GLN A 196 13.21 0.50 16.85
N LYS A 197 14.50 0.41 16.49
CA LYS A 197 15.18 -0.88 16.27
C LYS A 197 15.20 -1.75 17.54
N GLN A 198 15.40 -1.13 18.70
CA GLN A 198 15.39 -1.84 19.98
C GLN A 198 13.97 -2.27 20.38
N PHE A 199 12.97 -1.42 20.12
CA PHE A 199 11.56 -1.68 20.41
C PHE A 199 10.97 -2.79 19.52
N ASN A 200 11.45 -2.89 18.28
CA ASN A 200 11.07 -3.95 17.34
C ASN A 200 12.30 -4.46 16.56
N PRO A 201 13.01 -5.50 17.06
CA PRO A 201 14.27 -5.98 16.49
C PRO A 201 14.17 -6.59 15.08
N THR A 202 12.98 -6.62 14.48
CA THR A 202 12.75 -7.10 13.10
C THR A 202 12.44 -5.94 12.13
N PHE A 203 12.65 -4.68 12.53
CA PHE A 203 12.52 -3.53 11.63
C PHE A 203 13.61 -3.57 10.56
N VAL A 204 13.21 -3.76 9.29
CA VAL A 204 14.10 -3.74 8.13
C VAL A 204 14.03 -2.35 7.51
N GLU A 205 15.16 -1.64 7.47
CA GLU A 205 15.26 -0.36 6.77
C GLU A 205 14.92 -0.55 5.28
N PRO A 206 14.17 0.40 4.66
CA PRO A 206 14.00 0.37 3.21
C PRO A 206 15.39 0.38 2.57
N LYS A 207 15.63 -0.57 1.66
CA LYS A 207 16.91 -0.65 0.95
C LYS A 207 17.04 0.61 0.10
N SER A 208 17.98 1.49 0.43
CA SER A 208 18.39 2.54 -0.48
C SER A 208 19.07 1.87 -1.67
N ASP A 209 18.47 1.97 -2.85
CA ASP A 209 19.01 1.37 -4.06
C ASP A 209 20.38 1.98 -4.38
N GLN A 210 21.46 1.27 -4.03
CA GLN A 210 22.69 1.33 -4.80
C GLN A 210 22.41 0.68 -6.16
N ASN A 211 22.59 1.47 -7.22
CA ASN A 211 22.64 1.13 -8.65
C ASN A 211 22.35 -0.33 -9.06
N PRO A 212 21.35 -0.58 -9.94
CA PRO A 212 21.19 -1.87 -10.59
C PRO A 212 22.21 -2.00 -11.73
N ASN A 213 23.43 -2.38 -11.40
CA ASN A 213 24.38 -2.99 -12.33
C ASN A 213 25.45 -3.74 -11.52
N GLU A 214 25.20 -5.02 -11.28
CA GLU A 214 26.18 -6.09 -11.47
C GLU A 214 25.48 -7.44 -11.32
N ASP A 215 25.34 -8.13 -12.46
CA ASP A 215 25.15 -9.58 -12.50
C ASP A 215 26.32 -10.25 -11.78
N ASN A 216 26.05 -11.09 -10.78
CA ASN A 216 26.84 -12.30 -10.62
C ASN A 216 26.01 -13.45 -10.00
N PRO A 217 25.80 -14.56 -10.72
CA PRO A 217 25.04 -15.70 -10.23
C PRO A 217 25.96 -16.62 -9.43
N LYS A 218 25.78 -16.69 -8.10
CA LYS A 218 26.13 -17.85 -7.26
C LYS A 218 25.77 -17.59 -5.80
N ASN A 219 24.68 -18.18 -5.33
CA ASN A 219 24.73 -19.09 -4.18
C ASN A 219 23.43 -19.91 -4.12
N LYS A 220 23.48 -21.14 -4.64
CA LYS A 220 22.63 -22.23 -4.17
C LYS A 220 23.39 -22.88 -3.04
N ASP A 221 22.88 -22.84 -1.81
CA ASP A 221 22.67 -24.08 -1.05
C ASP A 221 21.76 -23.87 0.16
N ASN A 222 20.65 -24.62 0.13
CA ASN A 222 19.96 -25.35 1.19
C ASN A 222 20.15 -24.98 2.67
N THR A 223 19.02 -24.93 3.39
CA THR A 223 18.61 -25.64 4.64
C THR A 223 17.52 -24.71 5.23
N ILE A 224 16.26 -25.06 5.51
CA ILE A 224 15.73 -26.19 6.28
C ILE A 224 14.26 -26.38 5.84
N ASP A 225 14.02 -27.43 5.05
CA ASP A 225 12.77 -28.18 5.06
C ASP A 225 12.87 -29.14 6.25
N GLU A 226 12.33 -28.77 7.41
CA GLU A 226 12.22 -29.69 8.55
C GLU A 226 11.16 -29.20 9.56
N ILE A 227 9.91 -29.08 9.10
CA ILE A 227 8.73 -29.13 10.00
C ILE A 227 7.61 -29.84 9.22
N ASN A 228 7.63 -31.17 9.23
CA ASN A 228 6.45 -32.03 9.05
C ASN A 228 6.84 -33.52 9.20
N GLU A 229 7.34 -33.90 10.36
CA GLU A 229 7.16 -35.25 10.91
C GLU A 229 6.98 -35.12 12.43
N LEU A 230 5.74 -34.88 12.84
CA LEU A 230 5.16 -35.23 14.15
C LEU A 230 3.66 -34.89 14.13
N ASN A 231 2.91 -35.70 13.37
CA ASN A 231 1.56 -36.22 13.63
C ASN A 231 0.93 -36.80 12.36
#